data_AF-A0A8J7F317-F1
#
_entry.id   AF-A0A8J7F317-F1
#
_cell.length_a   1.000
_cell.length_b   1.000
_cell.length_c   1.000
_cell.angle_alpha   90.00
_cell.angle_beta   90.00
_cell.angle_gamma   90.00
#
_symmetry.space_group_name_H-M   'P 1'
#
loop_
_entity.id
_entity.type
_entity.pdbx_description
1 polymer ?
#
loop_
_entity_poly.entity_id
_entity_poly.type
_entity_poly.pdbx_seq_one_letter_code
_entity_poly.pdbx_strand_id
1 'polypeptide(L)'
;MVETVPKLASWKFGVKLLSSWGDDAKLSTQEAMWEKLELPFICERMVAFSIPQQQVAWVMAWDALFQVTLAPEVNVLSVLHGEEELDKVFDEDRNLLIIGEQVYPLLGLYGGVPILVNELGDQLSLEPNQDRLVVLNGEGQVKQAIEFFDLSNDWRWATFSANGHYLLIGVPYDLFIYQWRSPYNNAVATD
;
A
#
# COMPACT_ATOMS: atom_id res chain seq x y z
N MET A 1 -57.61 2.26 28.62
CA MET A 1 -56.65 1.68 29.58
C MET A 1 -55.37 2.45 29.44
N VAL A 2 -55.00 3.21 30.47
CA VAL A 2 -53.85 4.12 30.49
C VAL A 2 -52.77 3.43 31.30
N GLU A 3 -51.74 2.90 30.64
CA GLU A 3 -50.58 2.33 31.32
C GLU A 3 -49.61 3.44 31.70
N THR A 4 -49.50 3.65 33.02
CA THR A 4 -48.52 4.54 33.65
C THR A 4 -47.13 3.90 33.64
N VAL A 5 -46.18 4.56 32.99
CA VAL A 5 -44.74 4.21 33.01
C VAL A 5 -44.12 4.57 34.37
N PRO A 6 -43.30 3.70 35.01
CA PRO A 6 -42.61 4.05 36.25
C PRO A 6 -41.43 4.99 36.00
N LYS A 7 -41.32 6.03 36.85
CA LYS A 7 -40.16 6.93 36.94
C LYS A 7 -38.92 6.17 37.41
N LEU A 8 -37.87 6.12 36.57
CA LEU A 8 -36.55 5.64 36.97
C LEU A 8 -35.82 6.71 37.81
N ALA A 9 -35.27 6.25 38.93
CA ALA A 9 -34.55 7.03 39.91
C ALA A 9 -33.20 7.54 39.37
N SER A 10 -32.89 8.80 39.64
CA SER A 10 -31.60 9.43 39.35
C SER A 10 -30.52 8.96 40.32
N TRP A 11 -29.46 8.32 39.80
CA TRP A 11 -28.25 8.02 40.57
C TRP A 11 -27.24 9.15 40.36
N LYS A 12 -26.93 9.90 41.43
CA LYS A 12 -25.84 10.88 41.45
C LYS A 12 -24.56 10.18 41.86
N PHE A 13 -23.70 9.84 40.90
CA PHE A 13 -22.30 9.49 41.19
C PHE A 13 -21.49 10.79 41.24
N GLY A 14 -21.10 11.19 42.44
CA GLY A 14 -20.09 12.22 42.64
C GLY A 14 -18.71 11.64 42.38
N VAL A 15 -18.11 11.99 41.25
CA VAL A 15 -16.68 11.76 41.00
C VAL A 15 -15.95 13.06 41.31
N LYS A 16 -15.13 13.01 42.35
CA LYS A 16 -14.23 14.08 42.77
C LYS A 16 -13.01 14.02 41.85
N LEU A 17 -12.96 14.89 40.82
CA LEU A 17 -11.79 15.05 39.96
C LEU A 17 -10.70 15.79 40.76
N LEU A 18 -9.72 15.02 41.23
CA LEU A 18 -8.46 15.54 41.75
C LEU A 18 -7.61 16.02 40.57
N SER A 19 -7.40 17.34 40.55
CA SER A 19 -6.40 18.04 39.78
C SER A 19 -4.99 17.66 40.25
N SER A 20 -4.17 17.08 39.37
CA SER A 20 -2.75 17.43 39.20
C SER A 20 -2.07 16.46 38.22
N TRP A 21 -1.91 16.90 36.97
CA TRP A 21 -0.88 16.45 36.03
C TRP A 21 -0.35 17.78 35.45
N GLY A 22 0.88 18.25 35.68
CA GLY A 22 2.13 17.51 35.75
C GLY A 22 2.62 17.35 34.32
N ASP A 23 3.26 18.41 33.80
CA ASP A 23 3.97 18.51 32.52
C ASP A 23 3.39 17.68 31.37
N ASP A 24 2.56 18.35 30.55
CA ASP A 24 2.18 17.90 29.22
C ASP A 24 3.43 17.68 28.36
N ALA A 25 4.01 16.49 28.48
CA ALA A 25 4.85 15.92 27.45
C ALA A 25 3.97 15.89 26.19
N LYS A 26 4.16 16.87 25.31
CA LYS A 26 3.63 16.86 23.94
C LYS A 26 4.24 15.65 23.24
N LEU A 27 3.68 14.47 23.50
CA LEU A 27 3.85 13.29 22.68
C LEU A 27 3.39 13.72 21.31
N SER A 28 4.36 14.01 20.45
CA SER A 28 4.16 14.21 19.02
C SER A 28 3.35 13.01 18.53
N THR A 29 2.05 13.24 18.34
CA THR A 29 1.15 12.26 17.77
C THR A 29 1.49 12.25 16.29
N GLN A 30 2.55 11.52 15.92
CA GLN A 30 2.83 11.27 14.52
C GLN A 30 1.59 10.58 13.97
N GLU A 31 0.94 11.21 13.00
CA GLU A 31 -0.19 10.59 12.32
C GLU A 31 0.36 9.46 11.45
N ALA A 32 -0.36 8.34 11.42
CA ALA A 32 0.04 7.21 10.62
C ALA A 32 -0.01 7.59 9.13
N MET A 33 1.06 7.29 8.38
CA MET A 33 1.22 7.76 7.02
C MET A 33 1.93 6.75 6.12
N TRP A 34 1.72 6.89 4.80
CA TRP A 34 2.45 6.16 3.79
C TRP A 34 3.78 6.86 3.50
N GLU A 35 4.88 6.19 3.80
CA GLU A 35 6.24 6.68 3.55
C GLU A 35 6.81 6.03 2.31
N LYS A 36 7.39 6.84 1.41
CA LYS A 36 8.03 6.34 0.19
C LYS A 36 9.27 5.52 0.56
N LEU A 37 9.41 4.36 -0.05
CA LEU A 37 10.64 3.58 -0.03
C LEU A 37 11.55 4.05 -1.17
N GLU A 38 12.83 4.24 -0.87
CA GLU A 38 13.85 4.48 -1.87
C GLU A 38 14.19 3.17 -2.58
N LEU A 39 14.01 3.14 -3.90
CA LEU A 39 14.32 1.98 -4.72
C LEU A 39 15.60 2.24 -5.51
N PRO A 40 16.51 1.24 -5.60
CA PRO A 40 17.51 1.21 -6.66
C PRO A 40 16.86 1.28 -8.05
N PHE A 41 17.64 1.70 -9.05
CA PHE A 41 17.22 1.59 -10.44
C PHE A 41 16.87 0.13 -10.78
N ILE A 42 15.69 -0.08 -11.37
CA ILE A 42 15.20 -1.42 -11.73
C ILE A 42 15.47 -1.70 -13.21
N CYS A 43 14.85 -0.91 -14.09
CA CYS A 43 14.96 -1.03 -15.53
C CYS A 43 14.56 0.27 -16.22
N GLU A 44 14.85 0.39 -17.52
CA GLU A 44 14.42 1.56 -18.29
C GLU A 44 12.91 1.60 -18.49
N ARG A 45 12.28 0.49 -18.88
CA ARG A 45 10.83 0.43 -19.11
C ARG A 45 10.24 -0.90 -18.63
N MET A 46 9.25 -0.79 -17.74
CA MET A 46 8.44 -1.89 -17.24
C MET A 46 7.29 -2.20 -18.19
N VAL A 47 7.01 -3.48 -18.34
CA VAL A 47 5.78 -4.01 -18.94
C VAL A 47 4.71 -4.17 -17.86
N ALA A 48 5.09 -4.69 -16.69
CA ALA A 48 4.18 -4.91 -15.58
C ALA A 48 4.92 -4.99 -14.23
N PHE A 49 4.18 -4.90 -13.14
CA PHE A 49 4.64 -5.23 -11.79
C PHE A 49 3.61 -6.07 -11.05
N SER A 50 4.04 -6.86 -10.06
CA SER A 50 3.13 -7.67 -9.26
C SER A 50 2.60 -6.94 -8.04
N ILE A 51 1.41 -7.33 -7.58
CA ILE A 51 0.98 -7.03 -6.22
C ILE A 51 1.94 -7.76 -5.25
N PRO A 52 2.53 -7.10 -4.24
CA PRO A 52 3.51 -7.73 -3.39
C PRO A 52 2.94 -8.88 -2.56
N GLN A 53 3.70 -9.95 -2.44
CA GLN A 53 3.44 -11.06 -1.53
C GLN A 53 4.72 -11.42 -0.79
N GLN A 54 4.63 -11.72 0.51
CA GLN A 54 5.78 -12.13 1.33
C GLN A 54 6.98 -11.17 1.24
N GLN A 55 6.74 -9.85 1.31
CA GLN A 55 7.79 -8.81 1.19
C GLN A 55 8.47 -8.75 -0.19
N VAL A 56 7.91 -9.38 -1.23
CA VAL A 56 8.48 -9.39 -2.57
C VAL A 56 7.47 -8.83 -3.57
N ALA A 57 7.92 -7.90 -4.41
CA ALA A 57 7.25 -7.51 -5.64
C ALA A 57 8.10 -7.93 -6.84
N TRP A 58 7.46 -8.26 -7.94
CA TRP A 58 8.13 -8.57 -9.19
C TRP A 58 7.93 -7.43 -10.17
N VAL A 59 8.95 -7.12 -10.95
CA VAL A 59 8.90 -6.16 -12.05
C VAL A 59 9.32 -6.88 -13.32
N MET A 60 8.49 -6.81 -14.34
CA MET A 60 8.73 -7.41 -15.64
C MET A 60 9.04 -6.31 -16.64
N ALA A 61 10.19 -6.40 -17.30
CA ALA A 61 10.51 -5.66 -18.52
C ALA A 61 10.33 -6.59 -19.73
N TRP A 62 10.59 -6.08 -20.94
CA TRP A 62 10.45 -6.88 -22.17
C TRP A 62 11.40 -8.08 -22.23
N ASP A 63 12.60 -7.94 -21.69
CA ASP A 63 13.69 -8.91 -21.81
C ASP A 63 14.29 -9.31 -20.46
N ALA A 64 13.67 -8.92 -19.34
CA ALA A 64 14.14 -9.26 -18.01
C ALA A 64 13.04 -9.29 -16.95
N LEU A 65 13.24 -10.13 -15.94
CA LEU A 65 12.44 -10.18 -14.71
C LEU A 65 13.30 -9.74 -13.53
N PHE A 66 12.75 -8.85 -12.72
CA PHE A 66 13.39 -8.32 -11.52
C PHE A 66 12.59 -8.66 -10.28
N GLN A 67 13.29 -9.09 -9.23
CA GLN A 67 12.76 -9.27 -7.89
C GLN A 67 13.07 -8.04 -7.06
N VAL A 68 12.04 -7.41 -6.51
CA VAL A 68 12.14 -6.29 -5.56
C VAL A 68 11.81 -6.81 -4.17
N THR A 69 12.82 -6.99 -3.34
CA THR A 69 12.67 -7.32 -1.92
C THR A 69 12.39 -6.03 -1.15
N LEU A 70 11.34 -6.02 -0.33
CA LEU A 70 10.85 -4.84 0.40
C LEU A 70 11.26 -4.81 1.87
N ALA A 71 11.72 -5.93 2.41
CA ALA A 71 12.17 -6.07 3.79
C ALA A 71 13.12 -7.28 3.94
N PRO A 72 14.02 -7.30 4.95
CA PRO A 72 14.25 -6.23 5.93
C PRO A 72 14.90 -4.98 5.33
N GLU A 73 15.56 -5.12 4.19
CA GLU A 73 16.15 -4.02 3.42
C GLU A 73 15.64 -4.07 1.98
N VAL A 74 15.50 -2.91 1.36
CA VAL A 74 15.10 -2.83 -0.03
C VAL A 74 16.25 -3.28 -0.92
N ASN A 75 15.99 -4.25 -1.79
CA ASN A 75 16.97 -4.72 -2.77
C ASN A 75 16.28 -5.06 -4.09
N VAL A 76 17.01 -4.89 -5.20
CA VAL A 76 16.55 -5.24 -6.54
C VAL A 76 17.54 -6.23 -7.14
N LEU A 77 17.05 -7.37 -7.59
CA LEU A 77 17.84 -8.41 -8.25
C LEU A 77 17.24 -8.73 -9.62
N SER A 78 18.06 -8.77 -10.67
CA SER A 78 17.62 -9.35 -11.94
C SER A 78 17.73 -10.87 -11.86
N VAL A 79 16.62 -11.56 -12.14
CA VAL A 79 16.46 -13.00 -11.89
C VAL A 79 16.42 -13.81 -13.18
N LEU A 80 15.78 -13.28 -14.22
CA LEU A 80 15.70 -13.91 -15.54
C LEU A 80 16.00 -12.88 -16.64
N HIS A 81 16.60 -13.36 -17.73
CA HIS A 81 16.92 -12.56 -18.90
C HIS A 81 16.54 -13.31 -20.18
N GLY A 82 16.06 -12.57 -21.17
CA GLY A 82 15.61 -13.10 -22.45
C GLY A 82 14.11 -13.41 -22.47
N GLU A 83 13.48 -13.09 -23.61
CA GLU A 83 12.05 -13.32 -23.86
C GLU A 83 11.66 -14.79 -23.70
N GLU A 84 12.46 -15.73 -24.23
CA GLU A 84 12.19 -17.18 -24.10
C GLU A 84 12.13 -17.67 -22.64
N GLU A 85 12.88 -17.06 -21.72
CA GLU A 85 12.81 -17.42 -20.30
C GLU A 85 11.61 -16.78 -19.61
N LEU A 86 11.20 -15.58 -20.04
CA LEU A 86 10.00 -14.90 -19.55
C LEU A 86 8.73 -15.65 -19.96
N ASP A 87 8.64 -16.12 -21.20
CA ASP A 87 7.48 -16.87 -21.71
C ASP A 87 7.18 -18.14 -20.91
N LYS A 88 8.18 -18.70 -20.21
CA LYS A 88 8.00 -19.88 -19.35
C LYS A 88 7.32 -19.56 -18.02
N VAL A 89 7.41 -18.31 -17.57
CA VAL A 89 6.91 -17.86 -16.25
C VAL A 89 5.78 -16.85 -16.35
N PHE A 90 5.57 -16.23 -17.50
CA PHE A 90 4.51 -15.26 -17.73
C PHE A 90 3.35 -15.89 -18.51
N ASP A 91 2.16 -15.85 -17.91
CA ASP A 91 0.91 -16.20 -18.57
C ASP A 91 0.21 -14.91 -19.00
N GLU A 92 0.37 -14.55 -20.28
CA GLU A 92 -0.16 -13.31 -20.85
C GLU A 92 -1.69 -13.28 -20.83
N ASP A 93 -2.34 -14.39 -21.20
CA ASP A 93 -3.80 -14.50 -21.28
C ASP A 93 -4.47 -14.23 -19.93
N ARG A 94 -3.84 -14.65 -18.83
CA ARG A 94 -4.34 -14.45 -17.47
C ARG A 94 -3.68 -13.26 -16.75
N ASN A 95 -2.66 -12.67 -17.36
CA ASN A 95 -1.81 -11.64 -16.79
C ASN A 95 -1.24 -12.04 -15.41
N LEU A 96 -0.61 -13.21 -15.35
CA LEU A 96 -0.04 -13.81 -14.14
C LEU A 96 1.44 -14.11 -14.32
N LEU A 97 2.22 -13.91 -13.26
CA LEU A 97 3.59 -14.41 -13.16
C LEU A 97 3.63 -15.65 -12.25
N ILE A 98 4.25 -16.73 -12.72
CA ILE A 98 4.33 -18.02 -12.04
C ILE A 98 5.79 -18.31 -11.72
N ILE A 99 6.16 -18.22 -10.43
CA ILE A 99 7.52 -18.48 -9.95
C ILE A 99 7.48 -19.70 -9.01
N GLY A 100 7.91 -20.85 -9.54
CA GLY A 100 7.74 -22.12 -8.84
C GLY A 100 6.26 -22.45 -8.64
N GLU A 101 5.83 -22.57 -7.38
CA GLU A 101 4.43 -22.80 -7.02
C GLU A 101 3.66 -21.51 -6.70
N GLN A 102 4.32 -20.36 -6.71
CA GLN A 102 3.73 -19.08 -6.37
C GLN A 102 3.16 -18.40 -7.61
N VAL A 103 1.98 -17.79 -7.46
CA VAL A 103 1.27 -17.07 -8.51
C VAL A 103 1.10 -15.62 -8.10
N TYR A 104 1.58 -14.72 -8.95
CA TYR A 104 1.59 -13.29 -8.73
C TYR A 104 0.70 -12.62 -9.78
N PRO A 105 -0.44 -12.02 -9.38
CA PRO A 105 -1.21 -11.16 -10.27
C PRO A 105 -0.38 -9.96 -10.68
N LEU A 106 -0.39 -9.66 -11.98
CA LEU A 106 0.33 -8.52 -12.54
C LEU A 106 -0.62 -7.34 -12.81
N LEU A 107 -0.05 -6.14 -12.73
CA LEU A 107 -0.64 -4.87 -13.15
C LEU A 107 0.33 -4.24 -14.15
N GLY A 108 -0.14 -3.88 -15.34
CA GLY A 108 0.73 -3.30 -16.35
C GLY A 108 0.05 -3.05 -17.68
N LEU A 109 0.85 -3.16 -18.74
CA LEU A 109 0.44 -2.93 -20.14
C LEU A 109 -0.78 -3.77 -20.55
N TYR A 110 -0.83 -5.02 -20.09
CA TYR A 110 -1.91 -5.97 -20.41
C TYR A 110 -3.09 -5.92 -19.41
N GLY A 111 -3.16 -4.89 -18.58
CA GLY A 111 -4.23 -4.70 -17.61
C GLY A 111 -3.89 -5.28 -16.23
N GLY A 112 -4.91 -5.82 -15.56
CA GLY A 112 -4.81 -6.39 -14.22
C GLY A 112 -5.96 -5.94 -13.29
N VAL A 113 -6.00 -6.50 -12.08
CA VAL A 113 -7.03 -6.20 -11.08
C VAL A 113 -6.36 -5.69 -9.80
N PRO A 114 -6.32 -4.37 -9.57
CA PRO A 114 -5.68 -3.81 -8.38
C PRO A 114 -6.52 -4.05 -7.12
N ILE A 115 -5.84 -4.05 -5.97
CA ILE A 115 -6.48 -4.01 -4.65
C ILE A 115 -6.67 -2.53 -4.29
N LEU A 116 -7.88 -2.02 -4.50
CA LEU A 116 -8.22 -0.61 -4.27
C LEU A 116 -8.64 -0.30 -2.83
N VAL A 117 -8.94 -1.31 -2.03
CA VAL A 117 -9.36 -1.16 -0.63
C VAL A 117 -8.51 -2.08 0.25
N ASN A 118 -7.88 -1.55 1.29
CA ASN A 118 -7.08 -2.35 2.22
C ASN A 118 -7.93 -2.88 3.40
N GLU A 119 -7.33 -3.71 4.26
CA GLU A 119 -8.00 -4.29 5.43
C GLU A 119 -8.43 -3.24 6.48
N LEU A 120 -7.85 -2.05 6.45
CA LEU A 120 -8.23 -0.92 7.33
C LEU A 120 -9.42 -0.12 6.78
N GLY A 121 -9.91 -0.45 5.58
CA GLY A 121 -10.97 0.26 4.88
C GLY A 121 -10.52 1.54 4.17
N ASP A 122 -9.21 1.80 4.09
CA ASP A 122 -8.69 2.88 3.24
C ASP A 122 -8.90 2.52 1.77
N GLN A 123 -9.15 3.53 0.93
CA GLN A 123 -9.42 3.38 -0.50
C GLN A 123 -8.44 4.17 -1.35
N LEU A 124 -8.08 3.64 -2.52
CA LEU A 124 -7.27 4.32 -3.52
C LEU A 124 -8.13 4.96 -4.60
N SER A 125 -7.85 6.22 -4.91
CA SER A 125 -8.39 6.94 -6.05
C SER A 125 -7.25 7.52 -6.87
N LEU A 126 -6.96 6.88 -8.01
CA LEU A 126 -5.93 7.33 -8.95
C LEU A 126 -6.51 8.44 -9.85
N GLU A 127 -5.87 9.61 -9.85
CA GLU A 127 -6.23 10.79 -10.65
C GLU A 127 -5.17 11.00 -11.75
N PRO A 128 -5.19 10.19 -12.84
CA PRO A 128 -4.08 10.11 -13.79
C PRO A 128 -3.80 11.42 -14.54
N ASN A 129 -4.82 12.26 -14.77
CA ASN A 129 -4.65 13.55 -15.44
C ASN A 129 -3.93 14.60 -14.58
N GLN A 130 -3.69 14.30 -13.30
CA GLN A 130 -3.00 15.15 -12.34
C GLN A 130 -1.71 14.51 -11.83
N ASP A 131 -1.32 13.34 -12.37
CA ASP A 131 -0.26 12.48 -11.85
C ASP A 131 -0.30 12.36 -10.31
N ARG A 132 -1.51 12.08 -9.81
CA ARG A 132 -1.82 12.10 -8.39
C ARG A 132 -2.59 10.85 -7.96
N LEU A 133 -2.23 10.32 -6.80
CA LEU A 133 -2.99 9.30 -6.10
C LEU A 133 -3.55 9.88 -4.80
N VAL A 134 -4.83 9.63 -4.54
CA VAL A 134 -5.49 10.01 -3.30
C VAL A 134 -5.81 8.75 -2.50
N VAL A 135 -5.37 8.73 -1.24
CA VAL A 135 -5.75 7.73 -0.25
C VAL A 135 -6.89 8.30 0.58
N LEU A 136 -8.04 7.64 0.56
CA LEU A 136 -9.22 7.99 1.33
C LEU A 136 -9.35 7.06 2.53
N ASN A 137 -9.83 7.55 3.68
CA ASN A 137 -10.19 6.70 4.81
C ASN A 137 -11.55 6.01 4.57
N GLY A 138 -11.99 5.16 5.51
CA GLY A 138 -13.29 4.47 5.43
C GLY A 138 -14.53 5.39 5.40
N GLU A 139 -14.37 6.67 5.74
CA GLU A 139 -15.42 7.70 5.64
C GLU A 139 -15.38 8.48 4.30
N GLY A 140 -14.43 8.14 3.42
CA GLY A 140 -14.23 8.84 2.14
C GLY A 140 -13.49 10.17 2.24
N GLN A 141 -12.88 10.48 3.39
CA GLN A 141 -12.08 11.69 3.57
C GLN A 141 -10.64 11.46 3.11
N VAL A 142 -9.99 12.49 2.56
CA VAL A 142 -8.59 12.42 2.14
C VAL A 142 -7.69 12.24 3.35
N LYS A 143 -7.02 11.09 3.40
CA LYS A 143 -6.00 10.74 4.40
C LYS A 143 -4.62 11.18 3.93
N GLN A 144 -4.30 10.96 2.66
CA GLN A 144 -3.03 11.37 2.06
C GLN A 144 -3.21 11.61 0.56
N ALA A 145 -2.46 12.56 0.00
CA ALA A 145 -2.31 12.75 -1.43
C ALA A 145 -0.83 12.53 -1.79
N ILE A 146 -0.59 11.78 -2.86
CA ILE A 146 0.72 11.42 -3.34
C ILE A 146 0.83 11.88 -4.79
N GLU A 147 1.79 12.75 -5.05
CA GLU A 147 2.13 13.16 -6.41
C GLU A 147 3.22 12.21 -6.95
N PHE A 148 3.09 11.85 -8.23
CA PHE A 148 4.07 11.07 -8.96
C PHE A 148 4.31 11.73 -10.33
N PHE A 149 5.16 11.12 -11.14
CA PHE A 149 5.48 11.62 -12.47
C PHE A 149 5.39 10.47 -13.46
N ASP A 150 4.69 10.67 -14.59
CA ASP A 150 4.59 9.70 -15.68
C ASP A 150 5.01 10.34 -17.00
N LEU A 151 6.16 9.91 -17.53
CA LEU A 151 6.66 10.36 -18.84
C LEU A 151 5.91 9.75 -20.02
N SER A 152 5.35 8.54 -19.86
CA SER A 152 4.86 7.75 -20.98
C SER A 152 3.41 8.05 -21.34
N ASN A 153 2.59 8.37 -20.35
CA ASN A 153 1.13 8.42 -20.49
C ASN A 153 0.48 7.13 -21.04
N ASP A 154 1.14 5.97 -20.93
CA ASP A 154 0.70 4.72 -21.54
C ASP A 154 -0.27 3.97 -20.63
N TRP A 155 0.23 3.45 -19.51
CA TRP A 155 -0.57 2.81 -18.48
C TRP A 155 -0.18 3.31 -17.09
N ARG A 156 -1.12 3.29 -16.15
CA ARG A 156 -0.90 3.67 -14.76
C ARG A 156 -1.73 2.78 -13.86
N TRP A 157 -1.11 2.26 -12.82
CA TRP A 157 -1.79 1.44 -11.82
C TRP A 157 -1.41 1.85 -10.42
N ALA A 158 -2.36 1.76 -9.50
CA ALA A 158 -2.11 1.86 -8.08
C ALA A 158 -2.81 0.70 -7.35
N THR A 159 -2.16 0.14 -6.34
CA THR A 159 -2.68 -1.00 -5.59
C THR A 159 -2.13 -1.01 -4.17
N PHE A 160 -2.92 -1.50 -3.23
CA PHE A 160 -2.39 -1.99 -1.98
C PHE A 160 -1.75 -3.38 -2.16
N SER A 161 -0.86 -3.77 -1.25
CA SER A 161 -0.51 -5.17 -1.04
C SER A 161 -1.63 -5.90 -0.31
N ALA A 162 -1.67 -7.22 -0.45
CA ALA A 162 -2.71 -8.05 0.17
C ALA A 162 -2.76 -7.91 1.71
N ASN A 163 -1.59 -7.72 2.35
CA ASN A 163 -1.49 -7.51 3.80
C ASN A 163 -1.66 -6.03 4.23
N GLY A 164 -1.99 -5.12 3.30
CA GLY A 164 -2.17 -3.70 3.59
C GLY A 164 -0.93 -2.93 4.08
N HIS A 165 0.27 -3.54 4.04
CA HIS A 165 1.50 -2.89 4.52
C HIS A 165 2.18 -2.03 3.46
N TYR A 166 1.88 -2.26 2.18
CA TYR A 166 2.46 -1.54 1.06
C TYR A 166 1.40 -0.94 0.15
N LEU A 167 1.75 0.17 -0.47
CA LEU A 167 1.02 0.83 -1.53
C LEU A 167 1.98 1.01 -2.70
N LEU A 168 1.58 0.57 -3.89
CA LEU A 168 2.39 0.64 -5.10
C LEU A 168 1.70 1.55 -6.10
N ILE A 169 2.50 2.35 -6.82
CA ILE A 169 2.11 3.10 -8.01
C ILE A 169 3.09 2.71 -9.11
N GLY A 170 2.60 2.08 -10.17
CA GLY A 170 3.41 1.74 -11.33
C GLY A 170 3.02 2.57 -12.54
N VAL A 171 4.04 3.09 -13.21
CA VAL A 171 3.99 3.70 -14.54
C VAL A 171 5.14 3.11 -15.38
N PRO A 172 5.17 3.24 -16.72
CA PRO A 172 6.10 2.46 -17.53
C PRO A 172 7.58 2.67 -17.21
N TYR A 173 7.97 3.82 -16.69
CA TYR A 173 9.38 4.14 -16.39
C TYR A 173 9.73 4.09 -14.90
N ASP A 174 8.74 4.03 -14.01
CA ASP A 174 8.95 4.18 -12.57
C ASP A 174 7.98 3.31 -11.77
N LEU A 175 8.51 2.67 -10.73
CA LEU A 175 7.74 2.03 -9.68
C LEU A 175 7.92 2.81 -8.38
N PHE A 176 6.83 3.34 -7.85
CA PHE A 176 6.82 3.98 -6.53
C PHE A 176 6.23 2.99 -5.52
N ILE A 177 6.96 2.71 -4.45
CA ILE A 177 6.48 1.85 -3.36
C ILE A 177 6.47 2.65 -2.08
N TYR A 178 5.37 2.56 -1.35
CA TYR A 178 5.18 3.19 -0.06
C TYR A 178 4.90 2.13 0.99
N GLN A 179 5.42 2.34 2.18
CA GLN A 179 5.18 1.49 3.34
C GLN A 179 4.30 2.23 4.35
N TRP A 180 3.32 1.52 4.92
CA TRP A 180 2.52 2.05 6.01
C TRP A 180 3.35 2.14 7.29
N ARG A 181 3.51 3.36 7.83
CA ARG A 181 4.09 3.57 9.15
C ARG A 181 3.01 3.91 10.16
N SER A 182 2.76 2.95 11.04
CA SER A 182 1.97 3.20 12.25
C SER A 182 2.85 3.89 13.30
N PRO A 183 2.38 4.98 13.94
CA PRO A 183 3.13 5.63 15.02
C PRO A 183 3.35 4.72 16.22
N TYR A 184 2.61 3.61 16.32
CA TYR A 184 2.70 2.66 17.43
C TYR A 184 3.73 1.53 17.19
N ASN A 185 4.24 1.36 15.97
CA ASN A 185 5.16 0.25 15.65
C ASN A 185 6.61 0.49 16.09
N ASN A 186 7.00 1.72 16.45
CA ASN A 186 8.36 2.02 16.91
C ASN A 186 8.59 1.67 18.40
N ALA A 187 7.56 1.26 19.14
CA ALA A 187 7.66 1.02 20.58
C ALA A 187 8.06 -0.42 20.98
N VAL A 188 8.21 -1.36 20.03
CA VAL A 188 8.35 -2.80 20.34
C VAL A 188 9.64 -3.43 19.78
N ALA A 189 10.50 -2.67 19.11
CA ALA A 189 11.73 -3.21 18.48
C ALA A 189 13.01 -2.98 19.30
N THR A 190 12.94 -3.09 20.62
CA THR A 190 14.12 -3.20 21.49
C THR A 190 13.89 -4.28 22.53
N ASP A 191 14.34 -5.50 22.24
CA ASP A 191 14.73 -6.53 23.21
C ASP A 191 15.87 -7.37 22.60
#